data_AF-A0A969JNI5-F1
#
_entry.id   AF-A0A969JNI5-F1
#
_cell.length_a   1.000
_cell.length_b   1.000
_cell.length_c   1.000
_cell.angle_alpha   90.00
_cell.angle_beta   90.00
_cell.angle_gamma   90.00
#
_symmetry.space_group_name_H-M   'P 1'
#
loop_
_entity.id
_entity.type
_entity.pdbx_description
1 polymer ?
#
loop_
_entity_poly.entity_id
_entity_poly.type
_entity_poly.pdbx_seq_one_letter_code
_entity_poly.pdbx_strand_id
1 'polypeptide(L)' 'MTRKLGRKINGGFAIYYGMGSALVSIMCVVATVVWIYKGVTGDPQFSWSGLAIFLVVGIVMGLIGFSLLRVGSEEIEK' A
#
# COMPACT_ATOMS: atom_id res chain seq x y z
N MET A 1 -29.10 -7.19 11.96
CA MET A 1 -28.33 -7.57 10.76
C MET A 1 -27.97 -9.04 10.83
N THR A 2 -28.24 -9.83 9.79
CA THR A 2 -27.81 -11.23 9.71
C THR A 2 -26.27 -11.28 9.65
N ARG A 3 -25.64 -12.17 10.43
CA ARG A 3 -24.16 -12.31 10.49
C ARG A 3 -23.50 -12.44 9.11
N LYS A 4 -24.20 -13.01 8.12
CA LYS A 4 -23.76 -13.10 6.72
C LYS A 4 -23.64 -11.74 6.02
N LEU A 5 -24.58 -10.82 6.26
CA LEU A 5 -24.56 -9.49 5.64
C LEU A 5 -23.40 -8.64 6.21
N GLY A 6 -23.12 -8.75 7.51
CA GLY A 6 -22.00 -8.05 8.16
C GLY A 6 -20.63 -8.47 7.61
N ARG A 7 -20.43 -9.78 7.34
CA ARG A 7 -19.19 -10.29 6.73
C ARG A 7 -18.99 -9.78 5.30
N LYS A 8 -20.03 -9.82 4.46
CA LYS A 8 -19.94 -9.27 3.10
C LYS A 8 -19.58 -7.78 3.08
N ILE A 9 -20.15 -7.01 4.02
CA ILE A 9 -19.85 -5.58 4.15
C ILE A 9 -18.40 -5.37 4.61
N ASN A 10 -17.94 -6.08 5.63
CA ASN A 10 -16.55 -6.01 6.12
C ASN A 10 -15.55 -6.45 5.05
N GLY A 11 -15.84 -7.52 4.30
CA GLY A 11 -15.03 -7.95 3.18
C GLY A 11 -14.94 -6.89 2.08
N GLY A 12 -16.06 -6.24 1.74
CA GLY A 12 -16.09 -5.12 0.79
C GLY A 12 -15.24 -3.93 1.24
N PHE A 13 -15.32 -3.56 2.53
CA PHE A 13 -14.46 -2.52 3.09
C PHE A 13 -12.99 -2.92 3.07
N ALA A 14 -12.65 -4.16 3.43
CA ALA A 14 -11.28 -4.65 3.39
C ALA A 14 -10.70 -4.58 1.97
N ILE A 15 -11.47 -4.94 0.94
CA ILE A 15 -11.03 -4.78 -0.46
C ILE A 15 -10.79 -3.31 -0.81
N TYR A 16 -11.71 -2.42 -0.42
CA TYR A 16 -11.56 -0.98 -0.72
C TYR A 16 -10.29 -0.39 -0.09
N TYR A 17 -10.05 -0.67 1.20
CA TYR A 17 -8.81 -0.25 1.88
C TYR A 17 -7.57 -0.95 1.30
N GLY A 18 -7.69 -2.20 0.89
CA GLY A 18 -6.63 -2.95 0.22
C GLY A 18 -6.22 -2.32 -1.11
N MET A 19 -7.18 -1.91 -1.94
CA MET A 19 -6.93 -1.19 -3.19
C MET A 19 -6.27 0.17 -2.96
N GLY A 20 -6.73 0.93 -1.96
CA GLY A 20 -6.11 2.21 -1.59
C GLY A 20 -4.65 2.04 -1.15
N SER A 21 -4.36 1.02 -0.35
CA SER A 21 -3.02 0.70 0.11
C SER A 21 -2.10 0.22 -1.04
N ALA A 22 -2.64 -0.55 -1.99
CA ALA A 22 -1.92 -0.95 -3.21
C ALA A 22 -1.55 0.26 -4.08
N LEU A 23 -2.46 1.23 -4.26
CA LEU A 23 -2.18 2.48 -4.98
C LEU A 23 -1.06 3.29 -4.32
N VAL A 24 -1.07 3.40 -2.99
CA VAL A 24 0.00 4.07 -2.23
C VAL A 24 1.33 3.37 -2.45
N SER A 25 1.36 2.04 -2.48
CA SER A 25 2.58 1.27 -2.77
C SER A 25 3.12 1.55 -4.19
N ILE A 26 2.24 1.62 -5.20
CA ILE A 26 2.64 1.99 -6.58
C ILE A 26 3.21 3.41 -6.64
N MET A 27 2.55 4.38 -5.99
CA MET A 27 3.05 5.75 -5.91
C MET A 27 4.40 5.82 -5.17
N CYS A 28 4.63 4.94 -4.19
CA CYS A 28 5.91 4.85 -3.52
C CYS A 28 7.03 4.40 -4.46
N VAL A 29 6.76 3.50 -5.40
CA VAL A 29 7.73 3.09 -6.42
C VAL A 29 8.10 4.25 -7.33
N VAL A 30 7.10 5.01 -7.80
CA VAL A 30 7.33 6.21 -8.64
C VAL A 30 8.16 7.25 -7.89
N ALA A 31 7.80 7.56 -6.66
CA ALA A 31 8.56 8.50 -5.83
C ALA A 31 9.99 8.01 -5.55
N THR A 32 10.21 6.70 -5.39
CA THR A 32 11.55 6.12 -5.25
C THR A 32 12.41 6.39 -6.49
N VAL A 33 11.87 6.22 -7.70
CA VAL A 33 12.59 6.50 -8.96
C VAL A 33 12.99 7.97 -9.05
N VAL A 34 12.06 8.88 -8.74
CA VAL A 34 12.32 10.33 -8.72
C VAL A 34 13.39 10.68 -7.68
N TRP A 35 13.33 10.05 -6.51
CA TRP A 35 14.27 10.31 -5.42
C TRP A 35 15.68 9.82 -5.78
N ILE A 36 15.81 8.64 -6.41
CA ILE A 36 17.10 8.14 -6.94
C ILE A 36 17.66 9.12 -7.98
N TYR A 37 16.82 9.60 -8.90
CA TYR A 37 17.24 10.59 -9.90
C TYR A 37 17.82 11.85 -9.24
N LYS A 38 17.15 12.39 -8.22
CA LYS A 38 17.65 13.53 -7.43
C LYS A 38 19.01 13.28 -6.78
N GLY A 39 19.22 12.06 -6.28
CA GLY A 39 20.50 11.64 -5.71
C GLY A 39 21.63 11.60 -6.73
N VAL A 40 21.34 11.17 -7.96
CA VAL A 40 22.30 11.15 -9.07
C VAL A 40 22.61 12.55 -9.58
N THR A 41 21.62 13.45 -9.64
CA THR A 41 21.81 14.85 -10.08
C THR A 41 22.47 15.74 -9.03
N GLY A 42 22.76 15.22 -7.83
CA GLY A 42 23.43 15.98 -6.77
C GLY A 42 22.55 17.03 -6.12
N ASP A 43 21.23 16.82 -6.07
CA ASP A 43 20.30 17.75 -5.40
C ASP A 43 20.65 17.83 -3.90
N PRO A 44 20.96 19.02 -3.34
CA PRO A 44 21.39 19.17 -1.95
C PRO A 44 20.32 18.77 -0.93
N GLN A 45 19.05 18.65 -1.34
CA GLN A 45 17.96 18.17 -0.49
C GLN A 45 17.86 16.64 -0.44
N PHE A 46 18.64 15.92 -1.24
CA PHE A 46 18.59 14.47 -1.29
C PHE A 46 19.23 13.84 -0.04
N SER A 47 18.55 12.81 0.48
CA SER A 47 19.06 11.96 1.56
C SER A 47 18.87 10.49 1.24
N TRP A 48 19.95 9.71 1.34
CA TRP A 48 19.94 8.25 1.23
C TRP A 48 19.16 7.58 2.36
N SER A 49 19.16 8.16 3.57
CA SER A 49 18.38 7.61 4.69
C SER A 49 16.88 7.85 4.50
N GLY A 50 16.50 8.98 3.90
CA GLY A 50 15.11 9.26 3.51
C GLY A 50 14.58 8.23 2.51
N LEU A 51 15.39 7.88 1.50
CA LEU A 51 15.06 6.84 0.52
C LEU A 51 14.79 5.48 1.17
N ALA A 52 15.64 5.06 2.11
CA ALA A 52 15.50 3.77 2.79
C ALA A 52 14.21 3.69 3.62
N ILE A 53 13.89 4.75 4.38
CA ILE A 53 12.64 4.82 5.15
C ILE A 53 11.44 4.74 4.21
N PHE A 54 11.48 5.47 3.09
CA PHE A 54 10.40 5.53 2.13
C PHE A 54 10.14 4.16 1.47
N LEU A 55 11.20 3.43 1.14
CA LEU A 55 11.11 2.04 0.65
C LEU A 55 10.46 1.10 1.66
N VAL A 56 10.85 1.19 2.94
CA VAL A 56 10.25 0.37 4.01
C VAL A 56 8.75 0.66 4.11
N VAL A 57 8.35 1.94 4.10
CA VAL A 57 6.93 2.33 4.14
C VAL A 57 6.17 1.78 2.92
N GLY A 58 6.75 1.88 1.72
CA GLY A 58 6.15 1.37 0.49
C GLY A 58 5.92 -0.15 0.52
N ILE A 59 6.88 -0.91 1.06
CA ILE A 59 6.78 -2.37 1.24
C ILE A 59 5.69 -2.71 2.27
N VAL A 60 5.68 -2.04 3.41
CA VAL A 60 4.68 -2.26 4.46
C VAL A 60 3.27 -1.99 3.94
N MET A 61 3.07 -0.89 3.21
CA MET A 61 1.79 -0.60 2.56
C MET A 61 1.42 -1.67 1.53
N GLY A 62 2.36 -2.12 0.71
CA GLY A 62 2.11 -3.22 -0.24
C GLY A 62 1.64 -4.51 0.45
N LEU A 63 2.27 -4.88 1.57
CA LEU A 63 1.90 -6.07 2.36
C LEU A 63 0.51 -5.92 3.02
N ILE A 64 0.19 -4.73 3.55
CA ILE A 64 -1.12 -4.43 4.11
C ILE A 64 -2.19 -4.51 3.01
N GLY A 65 -1.94 -3.88 1.86
CA GLY A 65 -2.82 -3.94 0.70
C GLY A 65 -3.12 -5.37 0.27
N PHE A 66 -2.08 -6.19 0.11
CA PHE A 66 -2.22 -7.61 -0.23
C PHE A 66 -3.05 -8.39 0.81
N SER A 67 -2.76 -8.18 2.10
CA SER A 67 -3.45 -8.88 3.19
C SER A 67 -4.93 -8.51 3.25
N LEU A 68 -5.25 -7.23 3.08
CA LEU A 68 -6.63 -6.72 3.10
C LEU A 68 -7.44 -7.19 1.88
N LEU A 69 -6.83 -7.24 0.70
CA LEU A 69 -7.46 -7.78 -0.51
C LEU A 69 -7.79 -9.27 -0.32
N ARG A 70 -6.86 -10.05 0.25
CA ARG A 70 -7.06 -11.48 0.52
C ARG A 70 -8.13 -11.74 1.57
N VAL A 71 -8.07 -11.06 2.71
CA VAL A 71 -9.08 -11.20 3.77
C VAL A 71 -10.45 -10.75 3.24
N GLY A 72 -10.46 -9.65 2.48
CA GLY A 72 -11.67 -9.13 1.87
C GLY A 72 -12.33 -10.10 0.89
N SER A 73 -11.55 -10.77 0.04
CA SER A 73 -12.07 -11.81 -0.84
C SER A 73 -12.61 -13.01 -0.07
N GLU A 74 -11.87 -13.48 0.95
CA GLU A 74 -12.28 -14.62 1.78
C GLU A 74 -13.57 -14.34 2.59
N GLU A 75 -13.83 -13.09 2.99
CA GLU A 75 -15.05 -12.70 3.69
C GLU A 75 -16.27 -12.52 2.77
N ILE A 76 -16.08 -12.18 1.50
CA ILE A 76 -17.18 -12.05 0.52
C ILE A 76 -17.66 -13.42 0.03
N GLU A 77 -16.74 -14.39 -0.06
CA GLU A 77 -17.01 -15.73 -0.58
C GLU A 77 -17.73 -16.65 0.44
N LYS A 78 -17.66 -16.33 1.74
CA LYS A 78 -18.27 -17.09 2.85
C LYS A 78 -19.65 -16.56 3.28
#